data_AF-A0A1I2NZD4-F1
#
_entry.id   AF-A0A1I2NZD4-F1
#
_cell.length_a   1.000
_cell.length_b   1.000
_cell.length_c   1.000
_cell.angle_alpha   90.00
_cell.angle_beta   90.00
_cell.angle_gamma   90.00
#
_symmetry.space_group_name_H-M   'P 1'
#
loop_
_entity.id
_entity.type
_entity.pdbx_description
1 polymer ?
#
loop_
_entity_poly.entity_id
_entity_poly.type
_entity_poly.pdbx_seq_one_letter_code
_entity_poly.pdbx_strand_id
1 'polypeptide(L)'
;MAVHVLKLTDAGLAAVQAASGTDPVSIIELGLTNTPFDYAPTLEALPGEFKRLDVASGVAAAPNITHLTAYDNSTDVWTASGLGLFLADGTLFAVHASADPVMSKVGLAFALLAFDIAFDADLAANISYGNAIFAYPPATEETRGVARLATQERVDDLADAGDDAETIVTPRTLRSRLAAMLAAINASIAAVIASLNAETTARTDGDNALNAAIGAEAATRAAADDVLNTAIGNEATARADGDSALNAAIGAEAATRAAADDALNTAIGNEATARADGDSALNAALAAEATARTNADNALAAHTVTGAGLVSGGGALSTNPSLTVSAASGAQLQAALANDVAVTPAAFGALPRADGATAYEVHPGGTLIQRGQRRTTYTTQQSVTITFPIAFADTDYDLQLTPVIPAAGNYDNYCQEVDGTRSTTGVQIYLQDPSSGASSNLAGFNWRAEGRA
;
A
#
# COMPACT_ATOMS: atom_id res chain seq x y z
N MET A 1 121.94 60.99 15.05
CA MET A 1 122.13 62.44 14.90
C MET A 1 122.32 63.00 16.30
N ALA A 2 123.37 63.79 16.53
CA ALA A 2 123.51 64.50 17.79
C ALA A 2 122.33 65.48 17.92
N VAL A 3 121.52 65.31 18.95
CA VAL A 3 120.38 66.21 19.23
C VAL A 3 120.95 67.43 19.93
N HIS A 4 121.05 68.54 19.22
CA HIS A 4 121.47 69.82 19.78
C HIS A 4 120.24 70.56 20.30
N VAL A 5 120.05 70.54 21.62
CA VAL A 5 118.96 71.27 22.26
C VAL A 5 119.37 72.73 22.43
N LEU A 6 118.63 73.64 21.78
CA LEU A 6 118.77 75.08 21.98
C LEU A 6 117.92 75.51 23.19
N LYS A 7 118.47 76.39 24.03
CA LYS A 7 117.82 76.93 25.22
C LYS A 7 117.42 78.38 24.99
N LEU A 8 116.21 78.76 25.40
CA LEU A 8 115.69 80.12 25.24
C LEU A 8 116.50 81.15 26.05
N THR A 9 116.59 82.37 25.53
CA THR A 9 116.99 83.55 26.31
C THR A 9 115.75 84.16 26.97
N ASP A 10 115.92 85.02 27.97
CA ASP A 10 114.81 85.75 28.61
C ASP A 10 114.07 86.62 27.58
N ALA A 11 114.82 87.25 26.65
CA ALA A 11 114.27 88.05 25.57
C ALA A 11 113.46 87.20 24.56
N GLY A 12 113.97 86.02 24.20
CA GLY A 12 113.29 85.09 23.30
C GLY A 12 112.01 84.51 23.91
N LEU A 13 112.07 84.12 25.18
CA LEU A 13 110.90 83.66 25.93
C LEU A 13 109.84 84.76 26.04
N ALA A 14 110.23 86.00 26.37
CA ALA A 14 109.32 87.13 26.44
C ALA A 14 108.66 87.43 25.07
N ALA A 15 109.43 87.36 23.97
CA ALA A 15 108.90 87.60 22.63
C ALA A 15 107.83 86.58 22.23
N VAL A 16 108.07 85.28 22.46
CA VAL A 16 107.08 84.22 22.11
C VAL A 16 105.90 84.14 23.07
N GLN A 17 106.07 84.57 24.32
CA GLN A 17 104.96 84.74 25.27
C GLN A 17 104.10 85.98 24.96
N ALA A 18 104.70 87.05 24.43
CA ALA A 18 103.99 88.23 23.97
C ALA A 18 103.25 87.98 22.65
N ALA A 19 103.71 87.02 21.83
CA ALA A 19 103.04 86.64 20.61
C ALA A 19 101.69 85.96 20.87
N SER A 20 100.74 86.26 19.98
CA SER A 20 99.41 85.66 19.99
C SER A 20 99.29 84.69 18.81
N GLY A 21 98.39 83.72 18.87
CA GLY A 21 98.17 82.79 17.75
C GLY A 21 97.77 83.46 16.42
N THR A 22 97.45 84.76 16.43
CA THR A 22 97.17 85.59 15.25
C THR A 22 98.33 86.51 14.83
N ASP A 23 99.34 86.69 15.67
CA ASP A 23 100.57 87.44 15.38
C ASP A 23 101.79 86.68 15.94
N PRO A 24 102.17 85.58 15.28
CA PRO A 24 103.22 84.70 15.76
C PRO A 24 104.60 85.31 15.54
N VAL A 25 105.53 84.99 16.43
CA VAL A 25 106.93 85.36 16.25
C VAL A 25 107.51 84.57 15.07
N SER A 26 108.22 85.26 14.19
CA SER A 26 108.91 84.62 13.07
C SER A 26 110.38 84.43 13.39
N ILE A 27 110.83 83.16 13.42
CA ILE A 27 112.25 82.81 13.49
C ILE A 27 112.76 82.75 12.05
N ILE A 28 113.69 83.63 11.70
CA ILE A 28 114.12 83.79 10.29
C ILE A 28 115.60 83.55 10.08
N GLU A 29 116.41 83.62 11.13
CA GLU A 29 117.87 83.55 11.02
C GLU A 29 118.48 82.59 12.08
N LEU A 30 119.59 81.96 11.73
CA LEU A 30 120.41 81.10 12.58
C LEU A 30 121.85 81.61 12.58
N GLY A 31 122.29 82.17 13.69
CA GLY A 31 123.67 82.56 13.95
C GLY A 31 124.58 81.42 14.39
N LEU A 32 125.86 81.54 14.06
CA LEU A 32 126.93 80.60 14.35
C LEU A 32 128.04 81.29 15.16
N THR A 33 128.59 80.58 16.16
CA THR A 33 129.77 81.03 16.93
C THR A 33 130.77 79.89 17.13
N ASN A 34 132.05 80.24 17.20
CA ASN A 34 133.14 79.34 17.58
C ASN A 34 133.78 79.71 18.93
N THR A 35 133.18 80.66 19.64
CA THR A 35 133.65 81.09 20.96
C THR A 35 132.94 80.25 22.01
N PRO A 36 133.63 79.48 22.87
CA PRO A 36 132.99 78.81 23.99
C PRO A 36 132.37 79.83 24.95
N PHE A 37 131.12 79.62 25.34
CA PHE A 37 130.41 80.42 26.32
C PHE A 37 129.53 79.54 27.19
N ASP A 38 129.33 79.94 28.45
CA ASP A 38 128.33 79.32 29.32
C ASP A 38 126.95 79.92 29.01
N TYR A 39 125.94 79.07 28.90
CA TYR A 39 124.55 79.53 28.74
C TYR A 39 124.15 80.39 29.95
N ALA A 40 123.72 81.62 29.67
CA ALA A 40 123.00 82.47 30.60
C ALA A 40 121.69 82.93 29.93
N PRO A 41 120.53 82.86 30.62
CA PRO A 41 119.26 83.30 30.05
C PRO A 41 119.27 84.80 29.71
N THR A 42 120.10 85.60 30.37
CA THR A 42 120.28 87.05 30.15
C THR A 42 121.12 87.41 28.92
N LEU A 43 121.44 86.46 28.02
CA LEU A 43 122.19 86.75 26.80
C LEU A 43 121.33 87.58 25.83
N GLU A 44 121.81 88.78 25.48
CA GLU A 44 121.16 89.65 24.48
C GLU A 44 121.77 89.50 23.07
N ALA A 45 122.98 88.93 22.97
CA ALA A 45 123.69 88.67 21.71
C ALA A 45 124.44 87.33 21.77
N LEU A 46 124.63 86.67 20.63
CA LEU A 46 125.36 85.41 20.56
C LEU A 46 126.87 85.70 20.75
N PRO A 47 127.53 85.23 21.83
CA PRO A 47 128.91 85.57 22.08
C PRO A 47 129.84 85.11 20.95
N GLY A 48 130.62 86.03 20.38
CA GLY A 48 131.56 85.73 19.29
C GLY A 48 130.91 85.25 17.99
N GLU A 49 129.67 85.67 17.72
CA GLU A 49 128.97 85.41 16.46
C GLU A 49 129.82 85.78 15.24
N PHE A 50 129.95 84.86 14.28
CA PHE A 50 130.69 85.09 13.04
C PHE A 50 129.83 85.03 11.78
N LYS A 51 128.61 84.48 11.84
CA LYS A 51 127.73 84.29 10.66
C LYS A 51 126.28 84.08 11.03
N ARG A 52 125.35 84.52 10.16
CA ARG A 52 123.92 84.16 10.16
C ARG A 52 123.51 83.42 8.88
N LEU A 53 122.54 82.53 8.99
CA LEU A 53 121.95 81.72 7.92
C LEU A 53 120.43 81.88 7.92
N ASP A 54 119.81 81.99 6.74
CA ASP A 54 118.35 82.05 6.64
C ASP A 54 117.71 80.70 6.97
N VAL A 55 116.58 80.77 7.68
CA VAL A 55 115.70 79.63 7.95
C VAL A 55 114.87 79.33 6.71
N ALA A 56 114.97 78.11 6.18
CA ALA A 56 114.33 77.74 4.93
C ALA A 56 112.95 77.08 5.09
N SER A 57 112.73 76.35 6.18
CA SER A 57 111.44 75.74 6.51
C SER A 57 111.39 75.41 8.00
N GLY A 58 110.18 75.38 8.56
CA GLY A 58 109.94 74.83 9.89
C GLY A 58 108.51 74.35 10.05
N VAL A 59 108.30 73.45 11.00
CA VAL A 59 107.00 72.91 11.35
C VAL A 59 106.93 72.67 12.86
N ALA A 60 105.76 72.93 13.44
CA ALA A 60 105.45 72.48 14.80
C ALA A 60 105.36 70.95 14.79
N ALA A 61 106.42 70.29 15.25
CA ALA A 61 106.48 68.83 15.34
C ALA A 61 105.67 68.32 16.56
N ALA A 62 105.62 69.12 17.63
CA ALA A 62 104.79 68.92 18.82
C ALA A 62 104.48 70.28 19.50
N PRO A 63 103.53 70.38 20.46
CA PRO A 63 103.22 71.64 21.15
C PRO A 63 104.44 72.37 21.76
N ASN A 64 105.46 71.61 22.17
CA ASN A 64 106.70 72.10 22.77
C ASN A 64 107.95 71.78 21.93
N ILE A 65 107.81 71.29 20.69
CA ILE A 65 108.93 70.99 19.80
C ILE A 65 108.70 71.58 18.41
N THR A 66 109.65 72.41 17.99
CA THR A 66 109.72 72.90 16.61
C THR A 66 110.87 72.22 15.88
N HIS A 67 110.58 71.70 14.70
CA HIS A 67 111.62 71.27 13.76
C HIS A 67 111.91 72.41 12.79
N LEU A 68 113.19 72.76 12.64
CA LEU A 68 113.61 73.85 11.76
C LEU A 68 114.78 73.42 10.89
N THR A 69 114.76 73.89 9.65
CA THR A 69 115.77 73.61 8.63
C THR A 69 116.38 74.90 8.11
N ALA A 70 117.71 75.04 8.21
CA ALA A 70 118.50 76.12 7.62
C ALA A 70 119.58 75.54 6.68
N TYR A 71 119.92 76.31 5.66
CA TYR A 71 120.89 75.93 4.63
C TYR A 71 122.03 76.93 4.59
N ASP A 72 123.28 76.45 4.55
CA ASP A 72 124.42 77.28 4.14
C ASP A 72 124.96 76.83 2.77
N ASN A 73 124.61 77.60 1.73
CA ASN A 73 125.05 77.39 0.36
C ASN A 73 126.30 78.21 -0.02
N SER A 74 126.85 79.02 0.89
CA SER A 74 128.02 79.84 0.62
C SER A 74 129.34 79.02 0.58
N THR A 75 130.44 79.65 0.18
CA THR A 75 131.77 79.01 0.13
C THR A 75 132.57 79.13 1.43
N ASP A 76 131.98 79.67 2.49
CA ASP A 76 132.69 79.94 3.74
C ASP A 76 133.12 78.65 4.46
N VAL A 77 134.35 78.65 4.98
CA VAL A 77 134.88 77.60 5.84
C VAL A 77 134.70 78.02 7.28
N TRP A 78 134.02 77.22 8.07
CA TRP A 78 133.78 77.54 9.47
C TRP A 78 133.69 76.28 10.33
N THR A 79 134.03 76.46 11.60
CA THR A 79 133.74 75.50 12.66
C THR A 79 132.93 76.27 13.69
N ALA A 80 131.77 75.73 14.06
CA ALA A 80 130.88 76.32 15.05
C ALA A 80 130.82 75.40 16.27
N SER A 81 131.08 75.96 17.45
CA SER A 81 130.90 75.32 18.75
C SER A 81 129.61 75.77 19.44
N GLY A 82 128.91 76.78 18.90
CA GLY A 82 127.60 77.21 19.36
C GLY A 82 126.71 77.79 18.25
N LEU A 83 125.42 77.85 18.52
CA LEU A 83 124.36 78.30 17.61
C LEU A 83 123.45 79.31 18.33
N GLY A 84 122.85 80.25 17.61
CA GLY A 84 121.83 81.16 18.12
C GLY A 84 120.71 81.35 17.09
N LEU A 85 119.45 81.28 17.50
CA LEU A 85 118.31 81.60 16.64
C LEU A 85 117.90 83.04 16.80
N PHE A 86 117.51 83.67 15.70
CA PHE A 86 117.13 85.07 15.67
C PHE A 86 115.72 85.25 15.11
N LEU A 87 115.00 86.16 15.75
CA LEU A 87 113.70 86.62 15.32
C LEU A 87 113.83 87.66 14.20
N ALA A 88 112.73 87.93 13.51
CA ALA A 88 112.69 88.93 12.44
C ALA A 88 113.07 90.36 12.87
N ASP A 89 112.94 90.68 14.16
CA ASP A 89 113.34 91.96 14.74
C ASP A 89 114.81 91.99 15.20
N GLY A 90 115.55 90.89 15.01
CA GLY A 90 116.95 90.74 15.42
C GLY A 90 117.16 90.26 16.85
N THR A 91 116.09 90.01 17.63
CA THR A 91 116.18 89.46 19.00
C THR A 91 116.77 88.05 18.98
N LEU A 92 117.75 87.80 19.87
CA LEU A 92 118.30 86.46 20.07
C LEU A 92 117.28 85.58 20.81
N PHE A 93 116.71 84.61 20.12
CA PHE A 93 115.61 83.77 20.60
C PHE A 93 116.08 82.63 21.49
N ALA A 94 117.03 81.83 21.02
CA ALA A 94 117.53 80.66 21.73
C ALA A 94 118.98 80.38 21.33
N VAL A 95 119.77 79.81 22.24
CA VAL A 95 121.18 79.50 22.00
C VAL A 95 121.53 78.06 22.35
N HIS A 96 122.52 77.52 21.68
CA HIS A 96 123.20 76.28 22.04
C HIS A 96 124.70 76.58 22.18
N ALA A 97 125.31 76.13 23.26
CA ALA A 97 126.75 76.26 23.49
C ALA A 97 127.34 74.89 23.82
N SER A 98 128.48 74.57 23.22
CA SER A 98 129.26 73.37 23.48
C SER A 98 130.74 73.74 23.59
N ALA A 99 131.47 73.04 24.47
CA ALA A 99 132.92 73.19 24.58
C ALA A 99 133.65 72.56 23.37
N ASP A 100 133.02 71.55 22.75
CA ASP A 100 133.52 70.88 21.54
C ASP A 100 132.80 71.41 20.28
N PRO A 101 133.47 71.44 19.11
CA PRO A 101 132.84 71.77 17.84
C PRO A 101 131.57 70.96 17.55
N VAL A 102 130.46 71.66 17.32
CA VAL A 102 129.14 71.08 17.02
C VAL A 102 129.02 70.76 15.54
N MET A 103 129.56 71.63 14.69
CA MET A 103 129.53 71.44 13.25
C MET A 103 130.71 72.16 12.61
N SER A 104 131.27 71.55 11.57
CA SER A 104 132.26 72.21 10.71
C SER A 104 131.85 72.07 9.26
N LYS A 105 132.12 73.12 8.49
CA LYS A 105 131.91 73.19 7.06
C LYS A 105 133.24 73.52 6.39
N VAL A 106 133.58 72.75 5.37
CA VAL A 106 134.68 73.03 4.44
C VAL A 106 134.11 73.63 3.15
N GLY A 107 134.89 74.44 2.43
CA GLY A 107 134.34 75.48 1.54
C GLY A 107 133.46 75.00 0.36
N LEU A 108 133.63 73.75 -0.11
CA LEU A 108 132.82 73.20 -1.21
C LEU A 108 131.65 72.31 -0.73
N ALA A 109 131.47 72.15 0.58
CA ALA A 109 130.38 71.36 1.14
C ALA A 109 129.10 72.21 1.27
N PHE A 110 127.94 71.58 1.12
CA PHE A 110 126.66 72.13 1.55
C PHE A 110 126.42 71.75 3.00
N ALA A 111 126.06 72.71 3.85
CA ALA A 111 125.66 72.40 5.23
C ALA A 111 124.13 72.48 5.34
N LEU A 112 123.54 71.35 5.75
CA LEU A 112 122.15 71.26 6.18
C LEU A 112 122.10 71.25 7.70
N LEU A 113 121.44 72.24 8.27
CA LEU A 113 121.17 72.30 9.69
C LEU A 113 119.69 72.03 9.90
N ALA A 114 119.39 70.82 10.39
CA ALA A 114 118.06 70.44 10.85
C ALA A 114 118.14 70.15 12.35
N PHE A 115 117.43 70.91 13.16
CA PHE A 115 117.45 70.76 14.61
C PHE A 115 116.05 70.90 15.19
N ASP A 116 115.86 70.21 16.31
CA ASP A 116 114.65 70.27 17.12
C ASP A 116 114.90 71.22 18.28
N ILE A 117 114.04 72.22 18.42
CA ILE A 117 114.05 73.14 19.55
C ILE A 117 112.99 72.64 20.52
N ALA A 118 113.42 72.23 21.71
CA ALA A 118 112.50 71.90 22.78
C ALA A 118 112.26 73.15 23.64
N PHE A 119 110.98 73.47 23.86
CA PHE A 119 110.55 74.55 24.72
C PHE A 119 110.13 74.00 26.09
N ASP A 120 110.39 74.75 27.16
CA ASP A 120 109.91 74.43 28.51
C ASP A 120 108.40 74.75 28.70
N ALA A 121 107.72 75.24 27.65
CA ALA A 121 106.29 75.52 27.60
C ALA A 121 105.70 75.28 26.18
N ASP A 122 104.37 75.12 26.08
CA ASP A 122 103.64 74.91 24.81
C ASP A 122 103.58 76.21 23.99
N LEU A 123 104.65 76.48 23.23
CA LEU A 123 104.84 77.75 22.51
C LEU A 123 104.80 77.59 20.98
N ALA A 124 104.70 76.36 20.46
CA ALA A 124 104.82 76.09 19.02
C ALA A 124 103.70 76.73 18.17
N ALA A 125 102.51 76.95 18.74
CA ALA A 125 101.40 77.62 18.05
C ALA A 125 101.63 79.13 17.81
N ASN A 126 102.57 79.73 18.54
CA ASN A 126 102.88 81.16 18.48
C ASN A 126 104.11 81.46 17.59
N ILE A 127 104.54 80.48 16.78
CA ILE A 127 105.72 80.59 15.89
C ILE A 127 105.28 80.35 14.44
N SER A 128 105.71 81.20 13.52
CA SER A 128 105.44 81.09 12.07
C SER A 128 106.71 80.88 11.25
N TYR A 129 106.56 80.18 10.12
CA TYR A 129 107.61 79.83 9.16
C TYR A 129 107.18 80.25 7.74
N GLY A 130 108.10 80.70 6.89
CA GLY A 130 107.79 81.59 5.75
C GLY A 130 106.99 81.11 4.51
N ASN A 131 106.60 79.84 4.24
CA ASN A 131 105.88 79.47 2.96
C ASN A 131 105.25 78.02 2.83
N ALA A 132 104.01 77.82 2.30
CA ALA A 132 103.40 76.50 1.88
C ALA A 132 102.14 76.54 0.92
N ILE A 133 102.04 75.80 -0.22
CA ILE A 133 100.82 75.68 -1.13
C ILE A 133 100.63 74.26 -1.82
N PHE A 134 99.38 73.75 -1.98
CA PHE A 134 98.93 72.52 -2.77
C PHE A 134 97.48 72.68 -3.42
N ALA A 135 97.09 71.92 -4.49
CA ALA A 135 95.77 72.00 -5.22
C ALA A 135 95.02 70.63 -5.45
N TYR A 136 93.66 70.60 -5.60
CA TYR A 136 92.78 69.38 -5.64
C TYR A 136 91.70 69.32 -6.78
N PRO A 137 91.71 68.33 -7.72
CA PRO A 137 90.71 68.16 -8.81
C PRO A 137 89.54 67.15 -8.53
N PRO A 138 88.39 67.21 -9.26
CA PRO A 138 87.18 66.38 -9.02
C PRO A 138 87.27 64.93 -9.53
N ALA A 139 86.50 64.00 -8.93
CA ALA A 139 86.49 62.58 -9.27
C ALA A 139 85.63 62.25 -10.50
N THR A 140 86.07 61.30 -11.34
CA THR A 140 85.29 60.70 -12.44
C THR A 140 85.47 59.18 -12.45
N GLU A 141 84.70 58.46 -13.27
CA GLU A 141 84.86 57.00 -13.42
C GLU A 141 86.27 56.58 -13.89
N GLU A 142 86.95 57.46 -14.64
CA GLU A 142 88.28 57.20 -15.21
C GLU A 142 89.43 57.88 -14.44
N THR A 143 89.16 58.96 -13.69
CA THR A 143 90.19 59.80 -13.05
C THR A 143 89.96 59.94 -11.54
N ARG A 144 91.03 59.73 -10.77
CA ARG A 144 91.01 59.96 -9.30
C ARG A 144 90.85 61.45 -9.01
N GLY A 145 89.92 61.79 -8.14
CA GLY A 145 89.73 63.16 -7.65
C GLY A 145 88.85 63.21 -6.39
N VAL A 146 88.30 64.38 -6.09
CA VAL A 146 87.41 64.62 -4.94
C VAL A 146 85.93 64.68 -5.38
N ALA A 147 85.04 64.05 -4.61
CA ALA A 147 83.58 64.11 -4.80
C ALA A 147 82.89 64.28 -3.44
N ARG A 148 81.64 64.74 -3.43
CA ARG A 148 80.87 64.92 -2.20
C ARG A 148 80.30 63.59 -1.72
N LEU A 149 79.96 63.48 -0.44
CA LEU A 149 79.23 62.31 0.07
C LEU A 149 77.74 62.51 -0.14
N ALA A 150 77.04 61.50 -0.64
CA ALA A 150 75.59 61.52 -0.82
C ALA A 150 74.88 61.67 0.54
N THR A 151 73.83 62.50 0.61
CA THR A 151 72.97 62.61 1.79
C THR A 151 72.03 61.39 1.90
N GLN A 152 71.52 61.10 3.10
CA GLN A 152 70.56 60.00 3.27
C GLN A 152 69.26 60.24 2.49
N GLU A 153 68.76 61.48 2.49
CA GLU A 153 67.56 61.88 1.76
C GLU A 153 67.68 61.58 0.27
N ARG A 154 68.84 61.89 -0.33
CA ARG A 154 69.13 61.58 -1.73
C ARG A 154 69.15 60.07 -2.00
N VAL A 155 69.79 59.27 -1.14
CA VAL A 155 69.84 57.80 -1.30
C VAL A 155 68.47 57.13 -1.13
N ASP A 156 67.57 57.75 -0.36
CA ASP A 156 66.22 57.22 -0.11
C ASP A 156 65.17 57.71 -1.12
N ASP A 157 65.48 58.72 -1.93
CA ASP A 157 64.55 59.27 -2.92
C ASP A 157 64.24 58.23 -3.99
N LEU A 158 62.97 57.80 -4.01
CA LEU A 158 62.46 56.82 -4.97
C LEU A 158 62.24 57.42 -6.37
N ALA A 159 62.27 58.75 -6.48
CA ALA A 159 62.12 59.47 -7.74
C ALA A 159 63.47 59.79 -8.42
N ASP A 160 64.58 59.55 -7.72
CA ASP A 160 65.92 59.69 -8.30
C ASP A 160 66.14 58.59 -9.35
N ALA A 161 66.37 58.99 -10.60
CA ALA A 161 66.61 58.08 -11.71
C ALA A 161 68.04 57.47 -11.69
N GLY A 162 68.83 57.76 -10.66
CA GLY A 162 70.22 57.36 -10.54
C GLY A 162 71.15 58.24 -11.38
N ASP A 163 70.83 59.53 -11.51
CA ASP A 163 71.53 60.47 -12.40
C ASP A 163 72.65 61.26 -11.71
N ASP A 164 72.81 61.10 -10.39
CA ASP A 164 73.87 61.78 -9.61
C ASP A 164 75.22 61.09 -9.75
N ALA A 165 76.07 61.65 -10.63
CA ALA A 165 77.47 61.26 -10.82
C ALA A 165 78.46 62.07 -9.95
N GLU A 166 77.98 63.02 -9.13
CA GLU A 166 78.82 63.96 -8.38
C GLU A 166 78.99 63.59 -6.91
N THR A 167 78.24 62.58 -6.44
CA THR A 167 78.29 62.11 -5.05
C THR A 167 78.65 60.63 -4.91
N ILE A 168 79.29 60.30 -3.78
CA ILE A 168 79.66 58.94 -3.41
C ILE A 168 78.76 58.44 -2.29
N VAL A 169 78.16 57.26 -2.49
CA VAL A 169 77.43 56.54 -1.44
C VAL A 169 78.41 56.02 -0.39
N THR A 170 78.08 56.24 0.88
CA THR A 170 78.89 55.73 2.00
C THR A 170 78.32 54.41 2.52
N PRO A 171 79.15 53.58 3.20
CA PRO A 171 78.63 52.41 3.91
C PRO A 171 77.49 52.73 4.89
N ARG A 172 77.47 53.95 5.46
CA ARG A 172 76.39 54.42 6.37
C ARG A 172 75.07 54.57 5.63
N THR A 173 75.07 55.32 4.52
CA THR A 173 73.83 55.64 3.80
C THR A 173 73.26 54.43 3.08
N LEU A 174 74.13 53.58 2.50
CA LEU A 174 73.73 52.29 1.94
C LEU A 174 73.11 51.37 3.00
N ARG A 175 73.71 51.27 4.19
CA ARG A 175 73.18 50.42 5.26
C ARG A 175 71.77 50.85 5.67
N SER A 176 71.52 52.16 5.80
CA SER A 176 70.19 52.67 6.16
C SER A 176 69.13 52.28 5.12
N ARG A 177 69.44 52.48 3.82
CA ARG A 177 68.55 52.12 2.71
C ARG A 177 68.26 50.63 2.67
N LEU A 178 69.30 49.79 2.80
CA LEU A 178 69.14 48.33 2.84
C LEU A 178 68.34 47.86 4.05
N ALA A 179 68.50 48.50 5.22
CA ALA A 179 67.72 48.18 6.41
C ALA A 179 66.24 48.51 6.23
N ALA A 180 65.92 49.67 5.61
CA ALA A 180 64.54 50.05 5.29
C ALA A 180 63.90 49.08 4.29
N MET A 181 64.62 48.71 3.23
CA MET A 181 64.18 47.71 2.25
C MET A 181 63.91 46.35 2.92
N LEU A 182 64.84 45.87 3.75
CA LEU A 182 64.68 44.61 4.48
C LEU A 182 63.48 44.65 5.44
N ALA A 183 63.25 45.78 6.12
CA ALA A 183 62.09 45.95 6.99
C ALA A 183 60.77 45.89 6.19
N ALA A 184 60.70 46.54 5.02
CA ALA A 184 59.52 46.50 4.17
C ALA A 184 59.23 45.08 3.61
N ILE A 185 60.27 44.37 3.20
CA ILE A 185 60.18 42.96 2.76
C ILE A 185 59.69 42.08 3.92
N ASN A 186 60.28 42.21 5.11
CA ASN A 186 59.87 41.44 6.28
C ASN A 186 58.41 41.73 6.68
N ALA A 187 57.97 42.98 6.60
CA ALA A 187 56.58 43.35 6.85
C ALA A 187 55.62 42.71 5.83
N SER A 188 56.00 42.69 4.55
CA SER A 188 55.21 42.08 3.48
C SER A 188 55.12 40.57 3.64
N ILE A 189 56.25 39.91 3.97
CA ILE A 189 56.29 38.47 4.26
C ILE A 189 55.42 38.15 5.47
N ALA A 190 55.52 38.92 6.56
CA ALA A 190 54.71 38.72 7.75
C ALA A 190 53.20 38.86 7.46
N ALA A 191 52.81 39.84 6.63
CA ALA A 191 51.42 40.01 6.21
C ALA A 191 50.89 38.84 5.36
N VAL A 192 51.72 38.33 4.43
CA VAL A 192 51.38 37.15 3.62
C VAL A 192 51.24 35.91 4.50
N ILE A 193 52.17 35.68 5.44
CA ILE A 193 52.10 34.56 6.39
C ILE A 193 50.83 34.66 7.24
N ALA A 194 50.51 35.85 7.76
CA ALA A 194 49.29 36.06 8.55
C ALA A 194 48.02 35.75 7.73
N SER A 195 47.97 36.20 6.47
CA SER A 195 46.85 35.92 5.56
C SER A 195 46.73 34.44 5.23
N LEU A 196 47.86 33.77 4.96
CA LEU A 196 47.89 32.33 4.68
C LEU A 196 47.45 31.50 5.88
N ASN A 197 47.88 31.87 7.09
CA ASN A 197 47.46 31.21 8.33
C ASN A 197 45.96 31.40 8.58
N ALA A 198 45.42 32.60 8.32
CA ALA A 198 44.00 32.88 8.44
C ALA A 198 43.17 32.04 7.44
N GLU A 199 43.60 31.97 6.18
CA GLU A 199 42.94 31.15 5.16
C GLU A 199 43.00 29.66 5.50
N THR A 200 44.16 29.18 5.98
CA THR A 200 44.33 27.78 6.38
C THR A 200 43.41 27.43 7.54
N THR A 201 43.25 28.35 8.50
CA THR A 201 42.31 28.20 9.62
C THR A 201 40.87 28.16 9.09
N ALA A 202 40.47 29.11 8.26
CA ALA A 202 39.12 29.18 7.69
C ALA A 202 38.75 27.94 6.85
N ARG A 203 39.70 27.43 6.06
CA ARG A 203 39.52 26.19 5.28
C ARG A 203 39.39 24.98 6.18
N THR A 204 40.22 24.87 7.22
CA THR A 204 40.15 23.77 8.19
C THR A 204 38.82 23.78 8.94
N ASP A 205 38.36 24.95 9.38
CA ASP A 205 37.07 25.10 10.06
C ASP A 205 35.89 24.77 9.12
N GLY A 206 35.97 25.20 7.86
CA GLY A 206 34.99 24.87 6.83
C GLY A 206 34.92 23.37 6.54
N ASP A 207 36.07 22.71 6.38
CA ASP A 207 36.15 21.26 6.15
C ASP A 207 35.61 20.47 7.36
N ASN A 208 35.93 20.92 8.58
CA ASN A 208 35.39 20.31 9.81
C ASN A 208 33.87 20.48 9.90
N ALA A 209 33.34 21.67 9.60
CA ALA A 209 31.90 21.94 9.60
C ALA A 209 31.17 21.11 8.54
N LEU A 210 31.74 20.99 7.34
CA LEU A 210 31.19 20.18 6.26
C LEU A 210 31.17 18.69 6.63
N ASN A 211 32.27 18.16 7.19
CA ASN A 211 32.33 16.77 7.64
C ASN A 211 31.31 16.48 8.74
N ALA A 212 31.13 17.40 9.69
CA ALA A 212 30.11 17.28 10.74
C ALA A 212 28.69 17.28 10.15
N ALA A 213 28.39 18.17 9.20
CA ALA A 213 27.09 18.23 8.54
C ALA A 213 26.78 16.97 7.74
N ILE A 214 27.76 16.46 6.97
CA ILE A 214 27.64 15.20 6.21
C ILE A 214 27.41 14.03 7.16
N GLY A 215 28.17 13.95 8.27
CA GLY A 215 28.00 12.90 9.28
C GLY A 215 26.62 12.93 9.92
N ALA A 216 26.08 14.11 10.22
CA ALA A 216 24.75 14.28 10.80
C ALA A 216 23.62 13.88 9.82
N GLU A 217 23.72 14.30 8.54
CA GLU A 217 22.75 13.88 7.51
C GLU A 217 22.81 12.36 7.29
N ALA A 218 24.01 11.78 7.21
CA ALA A 218 24.19 10.34 7.06
C ALA A 218 23.55 9.55 8.23
N ALA A 219 23.74 10.01 9.47
CA ALA A 219 23.12 9.41 10.65
C ALA A 219 21.59 9.56 10.63
N THR A 220 21.08 10.73 10.23
CA THR A 220 19.64 10.99 10.12
C THR A 220 19.00 10.09 9.07
N ARG A 221 19.65 9.94 7.91
CA ARG A 221 19.21 9.05 6.83
C ARG A 221 19.22 7.59 7.25
N ALA A 222 20.31 7.12 7.87
CA ALA A 222 20.39 5.76 8.38
C ALA A 222 19.26 5.46 9.38
N ALA A 223 18.99 6.37 10.33
CA ALA A 223 17.89 6.20 11.28
C ALA A 223 16.51 6.19 10.59
N ALA A 224 16.30 7.04 9.59
CA ALA A 224 15.06 7.06 8.81
C ALA A 224 14.87 5.76 7.99
N ASP A 225 15.95 5.25 7.39
CA ASP A 225 15.95 4.00 6.63
C ASP A 225 15.67 2.80 7.55
N ASP A 226 16.22 2.77 8.76
CA ASP A 226 15.93 1.73 9.76
C ASP A 226 14.46 1.73 10.20
N VAL A 227 13.89 2.92 10.43
CA VAL A 227 12.47 3.09 10.75
C VAL A 227 11.60 2.62 9.58
N LEU A 228 11.93 3.01 8.36
CA LEU A 228 11.19 2.62 7.16
C LEU A 228 11.26 1.10 6.92
N ASN A 229 12.44 0.49 7.04
CA ASN A 229 12.63 -0.95 6.91
C ASN A 229 11.81 -1.72 7.95
N THR A 230 11.78 -1.23 9.19
CA THR A 230 10.96 -1.82 10.25
C THR A 230 9.47 -1.70 9.93
N ALA A 231 9.01 -0.54 9.49
CA ALA A 231 7.61 -0.32 9.12
C ALA A 231 7.17 -1.20 7.95
N ILE A 232 8.00 -1.32 6.91
CA ILE A 232 7.77 -2.19 5.75
C ILE A 232 7.71 -3.66 6.19
N GLY A 233 8.65 -4.10 7.06
CA GLY A 233 8.67 -5.47 7.59
C GLY A 233 7.40 -5.80 8.37
N ASN A 234 6.97 -4.90 9.27
CA ASN A 234 5.74 -5.07 10.04
C ASN A 234 4.49 -5.14 9.16
N GLU A 235 4.37 -4.26 8.17
CA GLU A 235 3.26 -4.27 7.21
C GLU A 235 3.26 -5.56 6.36
N ALA A 236 4.43 -6.02 5.92
CA ALA A 236 4.55 -7.27 5.17
C ALA A 236 4.09 -8.47 6.00
N THR A 237 4.46 -8.54 7.28
CA THR A 237 3.95 -9.57 8.21
C THR A 237 2.45 -9.45 8.42
N ALA A 238 1.93 -8.24 8.68
CA ALA A 238 0.50 -8.03 8.90
C ALA A 238 -0.34 -8.42 7.66
N ARG A 239 0.13 -8.10 6.45
CA ARG A 239 -0.53 -8.51 5.20
C ARG A 239 -0.48 -10.03 5.02
N ALA A 240 0.65 -10.68 5.28
CA ALA A 240 0.78 -12.13 5.19
C ALA A 240 -0.14 -12.86 6.19
N ASP A 241 -0.20 -12.39 7.44
CA ASP A 241 -1.10 -12.93 8.47
C ASP A 241 -2.57 -12.73 8.10
N GLY A 242 -2.92 -11.54 7.59
CA GLY A 242 -4.26 -11.23 7.10
C GLY A 242 -4.69 -12.11 5.92
N ASP A 243 -3.81 -12.31 4.94
CA ASP A 243 -4.07 -13.16 3.78
C ASP A 243 -4.21 -14.64 4.21
N SER A 244 -3.39 -15.10 5.17
CA SER A 244 -3.50 -16.45 5.76
C SER A 244 -4.83 -16.65 6.50
N ALA A 245 -5.22 -15.69 7.33
CA ALA A 245 -6.49 -15.72 8.05
C ALA A 245 -7.70 -15.70 7.11
N LEU A 246 -7.66 -14.89 6.06
CA LEU A 246 -8.71 -14.83 5.03
C LEU A 246 -8.82 -16.17 4.29
N ASN A 247 -7.71 -16.75 3.86
CA ASN A 247 -7.70 -18.05 3.20
C ASN A 247 -8.26 -19.16 4.10
N ALA A 248 -7.93 -19.15 5.39
CA ALA A 248 -8.49 -20.08 6.36
C ALA A 248 -10.01 -19.91 6.52
N ALA A 249 -10.50 -18.67 6.62
CA ALA A 249 -11.93 -18.36 6.72
C ALA A 249 -12.70 -18.80 5.46
N ILE A 250 -12.16 -18.50 4.28
CA ILE A 250 -12.74 -18.94 2.99
C ILE A 250 -12.79 -20.47 2.92
N GLY A 251 -11.71 -21.15 3.31
CA GLY A 251 -11.66 -22.62 3.34
C GLY A 251 -12.70 -23.23 4.28
N ALA A 252 -12.87 -22.64 5.48
CA ALA A 252 -13.87 -23.10 6.45
C ALA A 252 -15.32 -22.90 5.98
N GLU A 253 -15.63 -21.74 5.38
CA GLU A 253 -16.95 -21.48 4.80
C GLU A 253 -17.23 -22.43 3.63
N ALA A 254 -16.25 -22.64 2.74
CA ALA A 254 -16.38 -23.57 1.61
C ALA A 254 -16.67 -25.01 2.09
N ALA A 255 -15.96 -25.48 3.12
CA ALA A 255 -16.21 -26.79 3.71
C ALA A 255 -17.60 -26.89 4.37
N THR A 256 -18.02 -25.85 5.08
CA THR A 256 -19.34 -25.78 5.73
C THR A 256 -20.47 -25.80 4.69
N ARG A 257 -20.32 -25.03 3.60
CA ARG A 257 -21.26 -25.02 2.48
C ARG A 257 -21.34 -26.36 1.77
N ALA A 258 -20.21 -26.99 1.47
CA ALA A 258 -20.19 -28.31 0.86
C ALA A 258 -20.92 -29.35 1.73
N ALA A 259 -20.66 -29.36 3.04
CA ALA A 259 -21.34 -30.28 3.96
C ALA A 259 -22.86 -30.01 4.05
N ALA A 260 -23.28 -28.75 4.01
CA ALA A 260 -24.70 -28.38 3.99
C ALA A 260 -25.38 -28.80 2.68
N ASP A 261 -24.72 -28.62 1.53
CA ASP A 261 -25.22 -29.03 0.22
C ASP A 261 -25.34 -30.56 0.11
N ASP A 262 -24.36 -31.31 0.63
CA ASP A 262 -24.41 -32.79 0.71
C ASP A 262 -25.56 -33.28 1.59
N ALA A 263 -25.76 -32.64 2.74
CA ALA A 263 -26.86 -32.96 3.65
C ALA A 263 -28.23 -32.67 3.00
N LEU A 264 -28.36 -31.53 2.30
CA LEU A 264 -29.58 -31.17 1.58
C LEU A 264 -29.86 -32.13 0.43
N ASN A 265 -28.85 -32.48 -0.37
CA ASN A 265 -28.98 -33.47 -1.45
C ASN A 265 -29.43 -34.82 -0.93
N THR A 266 -28.87 -35.28 0.21
CA THR A 266 -29.30 -36.52 0.87
C THR A 266 -30.75 -36.45 1.32
N ALA A 267 -31.16 -35.34 1.95
CA ALA A 267 -32.53 -35.15 2.40
C ALA A 267 -33.54 -35.13 1.23
N ILE A 268 -33.20 -34.43 0.13
CA ILE A 268 -34.01 -34.39 -1.09
C ILE A 268 -34.11 -35.79 -1.71
N GLY A 269 -33.00 -36.54 -1.77
CA GLY A 269 -32.99 -37.91 -2.29
C GLY A 269 -33.90 -38.84 -1.49
N ASN A 270 -33.80 -38.80 -0.16
CA ASN A 270 -34.65 -39.60 0.73
C ASN A 270 -36.14 -39.27 0.57
N GLU A 271 -36.49 -37.98 0.50
CA GLU A 271 -37.86 -37.52 0.27
C GLU A 271 -38.39 -37.94 -1.10
N ALA A 272 -37.55 -37.89 -2.14
CA ALA A 272 -37.92 -38.36 -3.48
C ALA A 272 -38.22 -39.87 -3.49
N THR A 273 -37.41 -40.68 -2.81
CA THR A 273 -37.68 -42.11 -2.63
C THR A 273 -38.95 -42.35 -1.84
N ALA A 274 -39.15 -41.65 -0.71
CA ALA A 274 -40.35 -41.80 0.11
C ALA A 274 -41.64 -41.45 -0.66
N ARG A 275 -41.62 -40.40 -1.48
CA ARG A 275 -42.75 -40.05 -2.36
C ARG A 275 -42.99 -41.09 -3.45
N ALA A 276 -41.94 -41.60 -4.09
CA ALA A 276 -42.07 -42.66 -5.10
C ALA A 276 -42.66 -43.95 -4.50
N ASP A 277 -42.22 -44.34 -3.31
CA ASP A 277 -42.76 -45.49 -2.58
C ASP A 277 -44.23 -45.26 -2.18
N GLY A 278 -44.56 -44.06 -1.71
CA GLY A 278 -45.93 -43.66 -1.39
C GLY A 278 -46.87 -43.69 -2.60
N ASP A 279 -46.42 -43.15 -3.74
CA ASP A 279 -47.17 -43.16 -5.00
C ASP A 279 -47.38 -44.60 -5.52
N SER A 280 -46.35 -45.45 -5.40
CA SER A 280 -46.44 -46.87 -5.76
C SER A 280 -47.45 -47.61 -4.87
N ALA A 281 -47.40 -47.39 -3.56
CA ALA A 281 -48.34 -47.98 -2.61
C ALA A 281 -49.79 -47.53 -2.85
N LEU A 282 -50.00 -46.23 -3.14
CA LEU A 282 -51.32 -45.70 -3.46
C LEU A 282 -51.87 -46.30 -4.76
N ASN A 283 -51.04 -46.39 -5.81
CA ASN A 283 -51.43 -46.99 -7.08
C ASN A 283 -51.79 -48.48 -6.92
N ALA A 284 -51.04 -49.23 -6.11
CA ALA A 284 -51.34 -50.62 -5.80
C ALA A 284 -52.68 -50.77 -5.05
N ALA A 285 -52.93 -49.92 -4.05
CA ALA A 285 -54.19 -49.91 -3.30
C ALA A 285 -55.37 -49.57 -4.21
N LEU A 286 -55.24 -48.58 -5.10
CA LEU A 286 -56.27 -48.19 -6.04
C LEU A 286 -56.58 -49.31 -7.06
N ALA A 287 -55.55 -49.99 -7.58
CA ALA A 287 -55.73 -51.13 -8.48
C ALA A 287 -56.43 -52.32 -7.81
N ALA A 288 -56.10 -52.59 -6.54
CA ALA A 288 -56.76 -53.61 -5.73
C ALA A 288 -58.25 -53.28 -5.51
N GLU A 289 -58.56 -52.04 -5.13
CA GLU A 289 -59.95 -51.58 -4.95
C GLU A 289 -60.73 -51.63 -6.26
N ALA A 290 -60.14 -51.18 -7.38
CA ALA A 290 -60.78 -51.26 -8.70
C ALA A 290 -61.12 -52.69 -9.09
N THR A 291 -60.22 -53.64 -8.78
CA THR A 291 -60.45 -55.08 -8.99
C THR A 291 -61.56 -55.59 -8.07
N ALA A 292 -61.54 -55.23 -6.78
CA ALA A 292 -62.56 -55.64 -5.81
C ALA A 292 -63.95 -55.13 -6.20
N ARG A 293 -64.06 -53.87 -6.62
CA ARG A 293 -65.30 -53.26 -7.12
C ARG A 293 -65.79 -53.96 -8.38
N THR A 294 -64.92 -54.20 -9.35
CA THR A 294 -65.27 -54.91 -10.59
C THR A 294 -65.80 -56.32 -10.28
N ASN A 295 -65.16 -57.04 -9.35
CA ASN A 295 -65.61 -58.36 -8.93
C ASN A 295 -66.96 -58.31 -8.21
N ALA A 296 -67.17 -57.32 -7.34
CA ALA A 296 -68.44 -57.12 -6.64
C ALA A 296 -69.57 -56.79 -7.62
N ASP A 297 -69.32 -55.91 -8.59
CA ASP A 297 -70.28 -55.52 -9.63
C ASP A 297 -70.61 -56.72 -10.54
N ASN A 298 -69.60 -57.52 -10.93
CA ASN A 298 -69.81 -58.76 -11.68
C ASN A 298 -70.62 -59.80 -10.88
N ALA A 299 -70.34 -59.94 -9.58
CA ALA A 299 -71.08 -60.85 -8.72
C ALA A 299 -72.55 -60.42 -8.61
N LEU A 300 -72.82 -59.12 -8.44
CA LEU A 300 -74.18 -58.58 -8.40
C LEU A 300 -74.89 -58.77 -9.75
N ALA A 301 -74.21 -58.50 -10.87
CA ALA A 301 -74.76 -58.68 -12.21
C ALA A 301 -75.12 -60.15 -12.50
N ALA A 302 -74.40 -61.10 -11.90
CA ALA A 302 -74.65 -62.53 -12.03
C ALA A 302 -75.83 -63.04 -11.19
N HIS A 303 -76.34 -62.26 -10.22
CA HIS A 303 -77.51 -62.66 -9.45
C HIS A 303 -78.76 -62.65 -10.34
N THR A 304 -79.49 -63.76 -10.30
CA THR A 304 -80.75 -63.92 -11.02
C THR A 304 -81.89 -64.22 -10.04
N VAL A 305 -83.09 -63.82 -10.43
CA VAL A 305 -84.34 -64.25 -9.80
C VAL A 305 -84.95 -65.30 -10.71
N THR A 306 -85.34 -66.45 -10.17
CA THR A 306 -85.95 -67.53 -10.96
C THR A 306 -87.32 -67.86 -10.39
N GLY A 307 -88.36 -67.68 -11.20
CA GLY A 307 -89.69 -68.18 -10.89
C GLY A 307 -89.74 -69.71 -11.02
N ALA A 308 -90.44 -70.38 -10.11
CA ALA A 308 -90.71 -71.82 -10.18
C ALA A 308 -92.12 -72.13 -9.65
N GLY A 309 -92.70 -73.23 -10.12
CA GLY A 309 -94.07 -73.63 -9.78
C GLY A 309 -95.10 -72.66 -10.37
N LEU A 310 -95.91 -72.03 -9.51
CA LEU A 310 -96.97 -71.09 -9.93
C LEU A 310 -96.46 -69.75 -10.45
N VAL A 311 -95.26 -69.35 -10.05
CA VAL A 311 -94.65 -68.10 -10.47
C VAL A 311 -93.74 -68.37 -11.67
N SER A 312 -94.01 -67.71 -12.77
CA SER A 312 -93.19 -67.71 -13.98
C SER A 312 -92.47 -66.37 -14.16
N GLY A 313 -91.51 -66.31 -15.09
CA GLY A 313 -90.66 -65.14 -15.28
C GLY A 313 -89.39 -65.20 -14.43
N GLY A 314 -88.83 -64.03 -14.13
CA GLY A 314 -87.50 -63.89 -13.55
C GLY A 314 -86.49 -63.35 -14.57
N GLY A 315 -85.20 -63.47 -14.26
CA GLY A 315 -84.10 -62.91 -15.05
C GLY A 315 -82.99 -62.34 -14.16
N ALA A 316 -82.01 -61.69 -14.78
CA ALA A 316 -80.92 -61.03 -14.05
C ALA A 316 -81.46 -59.82 -13.27
N LEU A 317 -80.94 -59.58 -12.07
CA LEU A 317 -81.33 -58.39 -11.28
C LEU A 317 -81.02 -57.08 -12.03
N SER A 318 -80.01 -57.07 -12.90
CA SER A 318 -79.65 -55.94 -13.75
C SER A 318 -80.75 -55.53 -14.74
N THR A 319 -81.75 -56.38 -14.99
CA THR A 319 -82.82 -56.12 -15.97
C THR A 319 -84.17 -55.77 -15.33
N ASN A 320 -84.25 -55.59 -14.00
CA ASN A 320 -85.52 -55.44 -13.26
C ASN A 320 -86.53 -56.55 -13.60
N PRO A 321 -86.25 -57.81 -13.22
CA PRO A 321 -87.00 -58.95 -13.72
C PRO A 321 -88.46 -58.94 -13.22
N SER A 322 -89.40 -59.24 -14.12
CA SER A 322 -90.82 -59.36 -13.79
C SER A 322 -91.17 -60.80 -13.40
N LEU A 323 -92.02 -60.94 -12.39
CA LEU A 323 -92.60 -62.22 -11.97
C LEU A 323 -94.10 -62.20 -12.25
N THR A 324 -94.61 -63.30 -12.78
CA THR A 324 -96.00 -63.43 -13.21
C THR A 324 -96.63 -64.68 -12.62
N VAL A 325 -97.84 -64.54 -12.09
CA VAL A 325 -98.69 -65.67 -11.71
C VAL A 325 -99.92 -65.63 -12.61
N SER A 326 -100.00 -66.59 -13.51
CA SER A 326 -101.11 -66.68 -14.46
C SER A 326 -102.35 -67.21 -13.75
N ALA A 327 -103.49 -66.54 -13.95
CA ALA A 327 -104.77 -67.02 -13.46
C ALA A 327 -105.28 -68.17 -14.35
N ALA A 328 -105.90 -69.19 -13.75
CA ALA A 328 -106.59 -70.24 -14.47
C ALA A 328 -107.78 -69.68 -15.25
N SER A 329 -107.99 -70.14 -16.48
CA SER A 329 -109.23 -69.89 -17.23
C SER A 329 -110.35 -70.84 -16.79
N GLY A 330 -111.60 -70.49 -17.09
CA GLY A 330 -112.75 -71.39 -16.84
C GLY A 330 -112.61 -72.73 -17.57
N ALA A 331 -112.06 -72.74 -18.78
CA ALA A 331 -111.78 -73.97 -19.53
C ALA A 331 -110.71 -74.85 -18.87
N GLN A 332 -109.64 -74.25 -18.33
CA GLN A 332 -108.62 -74.98 -17.57
C GLN A 332 -109.20 -75.55 -16.27
N LEU A 333 -110.08 -74.81 -15.59
CA LEU A 333 -110.77 -75.26 -14.39
C LEU A 333 -111.73 -76.42 -14.69
N GLN A 334 -112.47 -76.34 -15.80
CA GLN A 334 -113.34 -77.40 -16.28
C GLN A 334 -112.55 -78.66 -16.65
N ALA A 335 -111.39 -78.53 -17.32
CA ALA A 335 -110.54 -79.67 -17.63
C ALA A 335 -109.83 -80.26 -16.39
N ALA A 336 -109.49 -79.42 -15.40
CA ALA A 336 -108.74 -79.77 -14.20
C ALA A 336 -107.37 -80.45 -14.45
N LEU A 337 -106.70 -80.08 -15.56
CA LEU A 337 -105.42 -80.65 -15.98
C LEU A 337 -104.22 -79.71 -15.77
N ALA A 338 -104.45 -78.40 -15.61
CA ALA A 338 -103.37 -77.43 -15.47
C ALA A 338 -102.81 -77.39 -14.03
N ASN A 339 -101.49 -77.41 -13.88
CA ASN A 339 -100.78 -77.38 -12.60
C ASN A 339 -99.88 -76.14 -12.42
N ASP A 340 -99.93 -75.21 -13.37
CA ASP A 340 -99.06 -74.04 -13.54
C ASP A 340 -99.83 -72.72 -13.49
N VAL A 341 -101.11 -72.75 -13.10
CA VAL A 341 -101.99 -71.58 -13.01
C VAL A 341 -102.68 -71.50 -11.65
N ALA A 342 -102.87 -70.28 -11.16
CA ALA A 342 -103.56 -70.01 -9.90
C ALA A 342 -105.08 -69.92 -10.12
N VAL A 343 -105.85 -70.64 -9.32
CA VAL A 343 -107.31 -70.53 -9.33
C VAL A 343 -107.72 -69.18 -8.72
N THR A 344 -108.61 -68.45 -9.41
CA THR A 344 -109.15 -67.17 -8.95
C THR A 344 -110.68 -67.23 -8.84
N PRO A 345 -111.32 -66.34 -8.06
CA PRO A 345 -112.78 -66.22 -8.07
C PRO A 345 -113.37 -66.01 -9.47
N ALA A 346 -112.66 -65.28 -10.36
CA ALA A 346 -113.06 -65.09 -11.75
C ALA A 346 -113.00 -66.39 -12.57
N ALA A 347 -112.00 -67.25 -12.31
CA ALA A 347 -111.88 -68.56 -12.97
C ALA A 347 -113.08 -69.48 -12.65
N PHE A 348 -113.52 -69.50 -11.39
CA PHE A 348 -114.74 -70.20 -10.98
C PHE A 348 -115.99 -69.58 -11.60
N GLY A 349 -116.09 -68.25 -11.60
CA GLY A 349 -117.24 -67.53 -12.16
C GLY A 349 -117.43 -67.73 -13.67
N ALA A 350 -116.37 -68.12 -14.39
CA ALA A 350 -116.34 -68.38 -15.82
C ALA A 350 -116.77 -69.80 -16.22
N LEU A 351 -117.04 -70.70 -15.27
CA LEU A 351 -117.62 -72.01 -15.57
C LEU A 351 -119.04 -71.83 -16.17
N PRO A 352 -119.39 -72.57 -17.25
CA PRO A 352 -120.71 -72.47 -17.85
C PRO A 352 -121.82 -72.75 -16.85
N ARG A 353 -122.80 -71.84 -16.78
CA ARG A 353 -123.99 -71.99 -15.97
C ARG A 353 -125.14 -71.17 -16.53
N ALA A 354 -126.35 -71.62 -16.28
CA ALA A 354 -127.55 -70.82 -16.44
C ALA A 354 -128.48 -71.06 -15.25
N ASP A 355 -129.02 -69.99 -14.70
CA ASP A 355 -130.02 -70.02 -13.65
C ASP A 355 -131.43 -69.88 -14.23
N GLY A 356 -132.44 -70.46 -13.56
CA GLY A 356 -133.83 -70.35 -13.98
C GLY A 356 -134.63 -71.63 -13.76
N ALA A 357 -135.83 -71.69 -14.37
CA ALA A 357 -136.72 -72.85 -14.30
C ALA A 357 -136.13 -74.10 -14.98
N THR A 358 -135.28 -73.90 -15.98
CA THR A 358 -134.36 -74.90 -16.49
C THR A 358 -132.95 -74.32 -16.36
N ALA A 359 -132.09 -75.01 -15.62
CA ALA A 359 -130.79 -74.52 -15.19
C ALA A 359 -129.72 -75.57 -15.47
N TYR A 360 -128.49 -75.12 -15.62
CA TYR A 360 -127.33 -75.99 -15.65
C TYR A 360 -126.14 -75.34 -14.94
N GLU A 361 -125.25 -76.16 -14.42
CA GLU A 361 -123.98 -75.73 -13.85
C GLU A 361 -122.90 -76.75 -14.20
N VAL A 362 -121.76 -76.25 -14.66
CA VAL A 362 -120.54 -77.03 -14.85
C VAL A 362 -119.64 -76.81 -13.64
N HIS A 363 -119.13 -77.89 -13.06
CA HIS A 363 -118.17 -77.87 -11.96
C HIS A 363 -116.75 -78.16 -12.47
N PRO A 364 -115.69 -77.82 -11.69
CA PRO A 364 -114.32 -78.20 -12.03
C PRO A 364 -114.20 -79.71 -12.28
N GLY A 365 -113.39 -80.09 -13.28
CA GLY A 365 -113.27 -81.47 -13.73
C GLY A 365 -114.39 -81.94 -14.68
N GLY A 366 -115.30 -81.05 -15.09
CA GLY A 366 -116.22 -81.30 -16.21
C GLY A 366 -117.51 -82.01 -15.81
N THR A 367 -117.88 -82.02 -14.53
CA THR A 367 -119.20 -82.49 -14.10
C THR A 367 -120.25 -81.47 -14.52
N LEU A 368 -121.28 -81.92 -15.23
CA LEU A 368 -122.43 -81.12 -15.65
C LEU A 368 -123.67 -81.57 -14.88
N ILE A 369 -124.29 -80.64 -14.19
CA ILE A 369 -125.58 -80.84 -13.55
C ILE A 369 -126.59 -79.99 -14.29
N GLN A 370 -127.61 -80.64 -14.86
CA GLN A 370 -128.74 -79.98 -15.47
C GLN A 370 -129.97 -80.27 -14.63
N ARG A 371 -130.83 -79.28 -14.46
CA ARG A 371 -132.08 -79.43 -13.72
C ARG A 371 -133.17 -78.65 -14.41
N GLY A 372 -134.40 -79.12 -14.27
CA GLY A 372 -135.53 -78.37 -14.76
C GLY A 372 -136.83 -78.82 -14.16
N GLN A 373 -137.86 -78.06 -14.49
CA GLN A 373 -139.22 -78.38 -14.11
C GLN A 373 -140.13 -78.33 -15.32
N ARG A 374 -141.07 -79.26 -15.35
CA ARG A 374 -142.24 -79.18 -16.22
C ARG A 374 -143.46 -78.97 -15.33
N ARG A 375 -144.24 -77.93 -15.60
CA ARG A 375 -145.44 -77.54 -14.84
C ARG A 375 -146.61 -77.47 -15.79
N THR A 376 -147.11 -78.63 -16.15
CA THR A 376 -148.21 -78.80 -17.09
C THR A 376 -149.08 -79.91 -16.55
N THR A 377 -150.39 -79.69 -16.54
CA THR A 377 -151.34 -80.70 -16.11
C THR A 377 -151.51 -81.73 -17.21
N TYR A 378 -151.25 -82.99 -16.87
CA TYR A 378 -151.40 -84.12 -17.77
C TYR A 378 -152.57 -84.98 -17.31
N THR A 379 -153.62 -85.00 -18.14
CA THR A 379 -154.84 -85.76 -17.87
C THR A 379 -154.97 -87.05 -18.67
N THR A 380 -153.98 -87.34 -19.54
CA THR A 380 -153.93 -88.53 -20.39
C THR A 380 -152.50 -89.05 -20.49
N GLN A 381 -152.35 -90.37 -20.65
CA GLN A 381 -151.06 -91.00 -20.92
C GLN A 381 -150.42 -90.42 -22.20
N GLN A 382 -149.14 -90.04 -22.10
CA GLN A 382 -148.39 -89.47 -23.22
C GLN A 382 -146.88 -89.52 -22.96
N SER A 383 -146.11 -89.49 -24.04
CA SER A 383 -144.66 -89.30 -23.97
C SER A 383 -144.31 -87.81 -24.00
N VAL A 384 -143.35 -87.44 -23.17
CA VAL A 384 -142.95 -86.07 -22.95
C VAL A 384 -141.43 -85.98 -22.98
N THR A 385 -140.89 -85.20 -23.91
CA THR A 385 -139.44 -85.02 -24.02
C THR A 385 -138.93 -84.02 -22.98
N ILE A 386 -137.91 -84.43 -22.23
CA ILE A 386 -137.00 -83.52 -21.56
C ILE A 386 -135.95 -83.12 -22.59
N THR A 387 -135.81 -81.83 -22.86
CA THR A 387 -134.70 -81.29 -23.65
C THR A 387 -133.72 -80.64 -22.68
N PHE A 388 -132.48 -81.10 -22.69
CA PHE A 388 -131.44 -80.53 -21.84
C PHE A 388 -131.00 -79.15 -22.37
N PRO A 389 -130.78 -78.16 -21.49
CA PRO A 389 -130.25 -76.84 -21.86
C PRO A 389 -128.99 -76.88 -22.72
N ILE A 390 -128.07 -77.77 -22.38
CA ILE A 390 -126.86 -78.05 -23.14
C ILE A 390 -126.67 -79.57 -23.28
N ALA A 391 -125.90 -79.99 -24.27
CA ALA A 391 -125.64 -81.41 -24.46
C ALA A 391 -124.73 -81.96 -23.34
N PHE A 392 -125.03 -83.16 -22.85
CA PHE A 392 -124.02 -83.96 -22.16
C PHE A 392 -122.97 -84.47 -23.16
N ALA A 393 -121.76 -84.78 -22.69
CA ALA A 393 -120.70 -85.35 -23.54
C ALA A 393 -121.08 -86.73 -24.11
N ASP A 394 -121.86 -87.50 -23.35
CA ASP A 394 -122.34 -88.84 -23.69
C ASP A 394 -123.76 -89.08 -23.13
N THR A 395 -124.29 -90.28 -23.33
CA THR A 395 -125.63 -90.68 -22.86
C THR A 395 -125.64 -91.31 -21.46
N ASP A 396 -124.50 -91.35 -20.77
CA ASP A 396 -124.32 -91.97 -19.44
C ASP A 396 -124.57 -90.96 -18.31
N TYR A 397 -125.70 -90.25 -18.40
CA TYR A 397 -126.15 -89.36 -17.33
C TYR A 397 -127.05 -90.11 -16.33
N ASP A 398 -126.92 -89.77 -15.06
CA ASP A 398 -127.90 -90.12 -14.03
C ASP A 398 -129.12 -89.21 -14.19
N LEU A 399 -130.31 -89.78 -14.33
CA LEU A 399 -131.55 -89.03 -14.46
C LEU A 399 -132.47 -89.34 -13.28
N GLN A 400 -132.81 -88.29 -12.55
CA GLN A 400 -133.73 -88.37 -11.43
C GLN A 400 -134.98 -87.57 -11.76
N LEU A 401 -136.14 -88.20 -11.56
CA LEU A 401 -137.46 -87.62 -11.79
C LEU A 401 -138.19 -87.52 -10.46
N THR A 402 -138.87 -86.40 -10.24
CA THR A 402 -139.75 -86.21 -9.08
C THR A 402 -141.13 -85.79 -9.59
N PRO A 403 -142.13 -86.68 -9.58
CA PRO A 403 -143.48 -86.32 -9.99
C PRO A 403 -144.07 -85.26 -9.05
N VAL A 404 -144.88 -84.37 -9.60
CA VAL A 404 -145.62 -83.33 -8.87
C VAL A 404 -147.11 -83.56 -9.07
N ILE A 405 -147.82 -83.79 -7.97
CA ILE A 405 -149.27 -83.98 -7.94
C ILE A 405 -149.98 -82.70 -7.48
N PRO A 406 -151.21 -82.41 -7.94
CA PRO A 406 -151.92 -81.17 -7.63
C PRO A 406 -152.40 -81.10 -6.17
N ALA A 407 -152.61 -82.25 -5.51
CA ALA A 407 -153.03 -82.36 -4.12
C ALA A 407 -152.66 -83.75 -3.56
N ALA A 408 -152.81 -83.98 -2.26
CA ALA A 408 -152.74 -85.32 -1.70
C ALA A 408 -154.00 -86.12 -2.10
N GLY A 409 -153.81 -87.35 -2.58
CA GLY A 409 -154.90 -88.20 -3.05
C GLY A 409 -154.39 -89.51 -3.63
N ASN A 410 -155.32 -90.34 -4.07
CA ASN A 410 -155.01 -91.62 -4.71
C ASN A 410 -154.61 -91.36 -6.16
N TYR A 411 -153.34 -91.03 -6.38
CA TYR A 411 -152.76 -90.82 -7.69
C TYR A 411 -151.63 -91.82 -7.89
N ASP A 412 -151.83 -92.76 -8.81
CA ASP A 412 -150.79 -93.71 -9.22
C ASP A 412 -150.07 -93.17 -10.46
N ASN A 413 -149.36 -92.06 -10.30
CA ASN A 413 -148.64 -91.42 -11.40
C ASN A 413 -147.19 -91.90 -11.43
N TYR A 414 -146.77 -92.47 -12.56
CA TYR A 414 -145.39 -92.86 -12.79
C TYR A 414 -144.76 -91.99 -13.89
N CYS A 415 -143.61 -91.40 -13.59
CA CYS A 415 -142.74 -90.79 -14.60
C CYS A 415 -141.63 -91.78 -14.88
N GLN A 416 -141.65 -92.40 -16.05
CA GLN A 416 -140.71 -93.45 -16.41
C GLN A 416 -139.92 -93.03 -17.63
N GLU A 417 -138.63 -93.31 -17.61
CA GLU A 417 -137.80 -93.18 -18.79
C GLU A 417 -138.23 -94.20 -19.85
N VAL A 418 -138.27 -93.78 -21.12
CA VAL A 418 -138.50 -94.70 -22.24
C VAL A 418 -137.17 -95.24 -22.74
N ASP A 419 -137.04 -96.57 -22.72
CA ASP A 419 -135.82 -97.25 -23.19
C ASP A 419 -135.49 -96.89 -24.65
N GLY A 420 -134.20 -96.79 -24.95
CA GLY A 420 -133.67 -96.42 -26.26
C GLY A 420 -133.84 -94.94 -26.65
N THR A 421 -134.38 -94.09 -25.76
CA THR A 421 -134.63 -92.67 -26.08
C THR A 421 -133.61 -91.68 -25.52
N ARG A 422 -132.62 -92.17 -24.75
CA ARG A 422 -131.52 -91.32 -24.27
C ARG A 422 -130.72 -90.76 -25.43
N SER A 423 -130.57 -89.44 -25.45
CA SER A 423 -129.58 -88.74 -26.25
C SER A 423 -128.80 -87.77 -25.37
N THR A 424 -127.68 -87.25 -25.88
CA THR A 424 -126.92 -86.19 -25.23
C THR A 424 -127.74 -84.91 -25.02
N THR A 425 -128.82 -84.72 -25.77
CA THR A 425 -129.64 -83.50 -25.77
C THR A 425 -131.01 -83.67 -25.09
N GLY A 426 -131.36 -84.87 -24.66
CA GLY A 426 -132.64 -85.12 -24.01
C GLY A 426 -132.99 -86.59 -23.85
N VAL A 427 -134.18 -86.81 -23.30
CA VAL A 427 -134.72 -88.15 -23.02
C VAL A 427 -136.25 -88.09 -23.05
N GLN A 428 -136.91 -89.15 -23.50
CA GLN A 428 -138.36 -89.23 -23.44
C GLN A 428 -138.81 -89.83 -22.12
N ILE A 429 -139.75 -89.15 -21.47
CA ILE A 429 -140.43 -89.61 -20.27
C ILE A 429 -141.84 -90.01 -20.64
N TYR A 430 -142.20 -91.24 -20.35
CA TYR A 430 -143.57 -91.71 -20.44
C TYR A 430 -144.31 -91.41 -19.14
N LEU A 431 -145.48 -90.79 -19.28
CA LEU A 431 -146.39 -90.52 -18.18
C LEU A 431 -147.50 -91.57 -18.22
N GLN A 432 -147.53 -92.44 -17.22
CA GLN A 432 -148.44 -93.59 -17.16
C GLN A 432 -149.53 -93.45 -16.09
N ASP A 433 -150.72 -93.97 -16.41
CA ASP A 433 -151.88 -94.21 -15.52
C ASP A 433 -151.98 -95.72 -15.18
N PRO A 434 -152.45 -96.15 -14.01
CA PRO A 434 -152.88 -97.51 -13.76
C PRO A 434 -153.97 -97.99 -14.73
N SER A 435 -153.92 -99.28 -15.08
CA SER A 435 -154.87 -99.96 -15.99
C SER A 435 -156.31 -100.11 -15.44
N SER A 436 -156.58 -99.62 -14.23
CA SER A 436 -157.86 -99.75 -13.51
C SER A 436 -158.82 -98.57 -13.71
N GLY A 437 -158.51 -97.60 -14.58
CA GLY A 437 -159.43 -96.51 -14.95
C GLY A 437 -159.45 -95.32 -13.97
N ALA A 438 -158.39 -95.12 -13.18
CA ALA A 438 -158.15 -93.86 -12.49
C ALA A 438 -157.78 -92.76 -13.50
N SER A 439 -157.80 -91.49 -13.07
CA SER A 439 -157.44 -90.34 -13.91
C SER A 439 -155.99 -89.96 -13.67
N SER A 440 -155.14 -90.03 -14.69
CA SER A 440 -153.80 -89.43 -14.72
C SER A 440 -153.98 -87.97 -14.32
N ASN A 441 -153.44 -87.55 -13.18
CA ASN A 441 -153.55 -86.16 -12.75
C ASN A 441 -152.20 -85.70 -12.21
N LEU A 442 -151.24 -85.64 -13.13
CA LEU A 442 -149.90 -85.16 -12.85
C LEU A 442 -149.85 -83.66 -13.14
N ALA A 443 -149.52 -82.84 -12.14
CA ALA A 443 -149.34 -81.40 -12.31
C ALA A 443 -147.98 -81.01 -12.92
N GLY A 444 -147.11 -82.01 -13.10
CA GLY A 444 -145.82 -81.89 -13.75
C GLY A 444 -144.77 -82.77 -13.08
N PHE A 445 -143.49 -82.50 -13.34
CA PHE A 445 -142.39 -83.17 -12.65
C PHE A 445 -141.16 -82.26 -12.60
N ASN A 446 -140.30 -82.49 -11.61
CA ASN A 446 -138.93 -81.99 -11.62
C ASN A 446 -138.02 -83.05 -12.19
N TRP A 447 -136.93 -82.61 -12.79
CA TRP A 447 -135.88 -83.49 -13.24
C TRP A 447 -134.52 -82.91 -12.87
N ARG A 448 -133.60 -83.81 -12.56
CA ARG A 448 -132.18 -83.52 -12.41
C ARG A 448 -131.43 -84.57 -13.22
N ALA A 449 -130.54 -84.12 -14.08
CA ALA A 449 -129.63 -84.97 -14.83
C ALA A 449 -128.20 -84.60 -14.45
N GLU A 450 -127.37 -85.59 -14.16
CA GLU A 450 -125.95 -85.39 -13.85
C GLU A 450 -125.10 -86.26 -14.78
N GLY A 451 -124.11 -85.65 -15.42
CA GLY A 451 -123.23 -86.31 -16.38
C GLY A 451 -121.98 -85.48 -16.64
N ARG A 452 -121.35 -85.65 -17.79
CA ARG A 452 -120.17 -84.87 -18.20
C ARG A 452 -120.56 -83.73 -19.14
N ALA A 453 -119.94 -82.57 -18.92
CA ALA A 453 -120.08 -81.35 -19.73
C ALA A 453 -119.39 -81.47 -21.09
#